data_AF-A0ABD0S0I7-F1
#
_entry.id   AF-A0ABD0S0I7-F1
#
_cell.length_a   1.000
_cell.length_b   1.000
_cell.length_c   1.000
_cell.angle_alpha   90.00
_cell.angle_beta   90.00
_cell.angle_gamma   90.00
#
_symmetry.space_group_name_H-M   'P 1'
#
loop_
_entity.id
_entity.type
_entity.pdbx_description
1 polymer ?
#
loop_
_entity_poly.entity_id
_entity_poly.type
_entity_poly.pdbx_seq_one_letter_code
_entity_poly.pdbx_strand_id
1 'polypeptide(L)' 'IQGYLDLAVDVGCGSGQGTELLAPHFLTVVGIDVSPAQLEIASAKEHAPNVCY' A
#
# COMPACT_ATOMS: atom_id res chain seq x y z
N ILE A 1 -20.69 10.56 -8.35
CA ILE A 1 -20.00 9.26 -8.50
C ILE A 1 -18.95 9.22 -7.41
N GLN A 2 -19.24 8.62 -6.26
CA GLN A 2 -18.27 8.55 -5.17
C GLN A 2 -18.36 7.15 -4.57
N GLY A 3 -17.92 6.18 -5.37
CA GLY A 3 -17.64 4.83 -4.92
C GLY A 3 -16.14 4.70 -4.74
N TYR A 4 -15.72 3.98 -3.70
CA TYR A 4 -14.34 3.54 -3.56
C TYR A 4 -13.94 2.76 -4.81
N LEU A 5 -12.71 2.97 -5.29
CA LEU A 5 -12.14 2.13 -6.33
C LEU A 5 -11.79 0.76 -5.70
N ASP A 6 -11.90 -0.33 -6.45
CA ASP A 6 -11.78 -1.66 -5.83
C ASP A 6 -10.34 -1.98 -5.40
N LEU A 7 -9.34 -1.71 -6.24
CA LEU A 7 -7.94 -2.11 -6.00
C LEU A 7 -6.95 -1.06 -6.51
N ALA A 8 -5.96 -0.73 -5.68
CA ALA A 8 -4.73 -0.04 -6.09
C ALA A 8 -3.51 -0.95 -5.94
N VAL A 9 -2.58 -0.85 -6.90
CA VAL A 9 -1.27 -1.49 -6.82
C VAL A 9 -0.20 -0.42 -6.96
N ASP A 10 0.63 -0.26 -5.93
CA ASP A 10 1.75 0.69 -5.87
C ASP A 10 3.05 -0.04 -6.20
N VAL A 11 3.56 0.15 -7.42
CA VAL A 11 4.72 -0.58 -7.95
C VAL A 11 6.01 0.20 -7.68
N GLY A 12 6.94 -0.40 -6.94
CA GLY A 12 8.12 0.29 -6.42
C GLY A 12 7.78 1.11 -5.18
N CYS A 13 6.97 0.55 -4.29
CA CYS A 13 6.41 1.27 -3.14
C CYS A 13 7.46 1.72 -2.11
N GLY A 14 8.69 1.21 -2.20
CA GLY A 14 9.74 1.43 -1.20
C GLY A 14 9.23 1.07 0.20
N SER A 15 9.45 1.98 1.15
CA SER A 15 9.05 1.79 2.55
C SER A 15 7.56 2.04 2.85
N GLY A 16 6.71 2.11 1.83
CA GLY A 16 5.24 2.13 1.93
C GLY A 16 4.57 3.48 2.21
N GLN A 17 5.33 4.56 2.36
CA GLN A 17 4.77 5.88 2.74
C GLN A 17 3.76 6.41 1.72
N GLY A 18 3.98 6.18 0.43
CA GLY A 18 3.04 6.55 -0.64
C GLY A 18 1.81 5.63 -0.66
N THR A 19 2.01 4.34 -0.41
CA THR A 19 0.96 3.32 -0.40
C THR A 19 -0.12 3.61 0.65
N GLU A 20 0.26 4.06 1.85
CA GLU A 20 -0.71 4.45 2.89
C GLU A 20 -1.62 5.60 2.46
N LEU A 21 -1.14 6.52 1.63
CA LEU A 21 -1.95 7.65 1.14
C LEU A 21 -3.06 7.19 0.18
N LEU A 22 -2.96 5.99 -0.38
CA LEU A 22 -3.99 5.40 -1.24
C LEU A 22 -5.13 4.76 -0.43
N ALA A 23 -4.89 4.38 0.83
CA ALA A 23 -5.85 3.63 1.66
C ALA A 23 -7.26 4.28 1.75
N PRO A 24 -7.42 5.61 1.84
CA PRO A 24 -8.75 6.23 1.90
C PRO A 24 -9.54 6.21 0.59
N HIS A 25 -8.94 5.81 -0.53
CA HIS A 25 -9.52 5.90 -1.86
C HIS A 25 -9.91 4.54 -2.46
N PHE A 26 -9.38 3.45 -1.90
CA PHE A 26 -9.52 2.09 -2.44
C PHE A 26 -10.01 1.08 -1.39
N LEU A 27 -10.74 0.05 -1.82
CA LEU A 27 -11.13 -1.06 -0.94
C LEU A 27 -9.92 -1.93 -0.57
N THR A 28 -8.92 -2.02 -1.43
CA THR A 28 -7.67 -2.74 -1.19
C THR A 28 -6.49 -2.02 -1.83
N VAL A 29 -5.36 -1.98 -1.14
CA VAL A 29 -4.09 -1.43 -1.64
C VAL A 29 -3.00 -2.49 -1.47
N VAL A 30 -2.24 -2.74 -2.53
CA VAL A 30 -1.10 -3.65 -2.54
C VAL A 30 0.16 -2.85 -2.90
N GLY A 31 1.09 -2.70 -1.97
CA GLY A 31 2.43 -2.20 -2.26
C GLY A 31 3.32 -3.36 -2.71
N ILE A 32 4.10 -3.18 -3.78
CA ILE A 32 5.13 -4.14 -4.16
C ILE A 32 6.45 -3.42 -4.42
N ASP A 33 7.55 -4.04 -4.04
CA ASP A 33 8.89 -3.55 -4.32
C ASP A 33 9.83 -4.71 -4.67
N VAL A 34 10.79 -4.46 -5.56
CA VAL A 34 11.80 -5.47 -5.93
C VAL A 34 12.80 -5.72 -4.80
N SER A 35 12.95 -4.78 -3.87
CA SER A 35 13.84 -4.85 -2.73
C SER A 35 13.14 -5.46 -1.51
N PRO A 36 13.49 -6.69 -1.10
CA PRO A 36 12.90 -7.30 0.11
C PRO A 36 13.11 -6.44 1.36
N ALA A 37 14.27 -5.78 1.48
CA ALA A 37 14.56 -4.88 2.59
C ALA A 37 13.62 -3.65 2.65
N GLN A 38 13.04 -3.23 1.52
CA GLN A 38 12.05 -2.15 1.51
C GLN A 38 10.70 -2.65 2.04
N LEU A 39 10.30 -3.86 1.62
CA LEU A 39 9.09 -4.51 2.10
C LEU A 39 9.17 -4.84 3.59
N GLU A 40 10.32 -5.29 4.10
CA GLU A 40 10.52 -5.46 5.56
C GLU A 40 10.26 -4.17 6.34
N ILE A 41 10.73 -3.02 5.82
CA ILE A 41 10.49 -1.71 6.46
C ILE A 41 9.02 -1.30 6.31
N ALA A 42 8.40 -1.59 5.17
CA ALA A 42 6.99 -1.27 4.94
C ALA A 42 6.09 -2.08 5.87
N SER A 43 6.27 -3.42 5.93
CA SER A 43 5.50 -4.37 6.73
C SER A 43 5.73 -4.25 8.25
N ALA A 44 6.84 -3.63 8.68
CA ALA A 44 7.14 -3.45 10.10
C ALA A 44 6.40 -2.27 10.75
N LYS A 45 5.75 -1.41 9.96
CA LYS A 45 5.00 -0.26 10.46
C LYS A 45 3.56 -0.67 10.80
N GLU A 46 2.81 0.19 11.47
CA GLU A 46 1.35 0.05 11.44
C GLU A 46 0.83 0.58 10.11
N HIS A 47 -0.18 -0.10 9.58
CA HIS A 47 -0.77 0.14 8.26
C HIS A 47 -2.29 0.20 8.40
N ALA A 48 -2.97 0.88 7.49
CA ALA A 48 -4.41 0.75 7.38
C ALA A 48 -4.81 -0.72 7.11
N PRO A 49 -5.96 -1.21 7.60
CA PRO A 49 -6.35 -2.62 7.51
C PRO A 49 -6.59 -3.12 6.08
N ASN A 50 -6.73 -2.21 5.12
CA ASN A 50 -6.88 -2.50 3.70
C ASN A 50 -5.57 -2.41 2.90
N VAL A 51 -4.42 -2.27 3.56
CA VAL A 51 -3.09 -2.20 2.94
C VAL A 51 -2.33 -3.50 3.18
N CYS A 52 -1.62 -3.99 2.16
CA CYS A 52 -0.66 -5.09 2.26
C CYS A 52 0.61 -4.78 1.44
N TYR A 53 1.73 -5.39 1.83
CA TYR A 53 3.06 -5.21 1.25
C TYR A 53 3.70 -6.57 0.98
#